data_AF-A0A2J8LER5-F1
#
_entry.id   AF-A0A2J8LER5-F1
#
_cell.length_a   1.000
_cell.length_b   1.000
_cell.length_c   1.000
_cell.angle_alpha   90.00
_cell.angle_beta   90.00
_cell.angle_gamma   90.00
#
_symmetry.space_group_name_H-M   'P 1'
#
loop_
_entity.id
_entity.type
_entity.pdbx_description
1 polymer ?
#
loop_
_entity_poly.entity_id
_entity_poly.type
_entity_poly.pdbx_seq_one_letter_code
_entity_poly.pdbx_strand_id
1 'polypeptide(L)'
;MGNSRSRVGQSFCSQFLPEEQAEIDRLFDALSSDKNSPNVSSKSFSLKALQNHVGEALPPEMVTRLYDGMRRVDLTGKAKGPSENVSQEQFTASMSHLLKGNSEEKSLMIMKMISATEGPVKAREVQKFTEDLVGSVVHVLSHRQELRGWTGKEAPGPAPRVQVLAAQLLSEVKLQGKGFWGPSGWTMTVTEP
;
A
#
# COMPACT_ATOMS: atom_id res chain seq x y z
N MET A 1 -16.63 -0.53 42.03
CA MET A 1 -15.93 -1.65 41.37
C MET A 1 -16.04 -1.48 39.87
N GLY A 2 -14.97 -0.98 39.24
CA GLY A 2 -14.92 -0.78 37.80
C GLY A 2 -14.59 -2.08 37.07
N ASN A 3 -15.43 -2.43 36.09
CA ASN A 3 -15.10 -3.48 35.12
C ASN A 3 -14.56 -2.81 33.86
N SER A 4 -13.26 -2.53 33.86
CA SER A 4 -12.51 -2.18 32.67
C SER A 4 -12.29 -3.45 31.84
N ARG A 5 -13.32 -3.90 31.11
CA ARG A 5 -13.14 -4.84 30.01
C ARG A 5 -12.55 -4.09 28.83
N SER A 6 -11.22 -4.04 28.86
CA SER A 6 -10.29 -4.16 27.72
C SER A 6 -10.90 -3.96 26.33
N ARG A 7 -10.47 -2.89 25.65
CA ARG A 7 -10.62 -2.63 24.20
C ARG A 7 -9.91 -3.72 23.36
N VAL A 8 -10.43 -4.95 23.33
CA VAL A 8 -9.91 -6.03 22.49
C VAL A 8 -10.95 -6.32 21.41
N GLY A 9 -10.73 -5.70 20.26
CA GLY A 9 -11.65 -5.69 19.12
C GLY A 9 -12.07 -4.25 18.83
N GLN A 10 -11.14 -3.42 18.37
CA GLN A 10 -11.49 -2.13 17.80
C GLN A 10 -12.28 -2.45 16.52
N SER A 11 -13.61 -2.44 16.61
CA SER A 11 -14.47 -2.64 15.44
C SER A 11 -14.08 -1.58 14.43
N PHE A 12 -13.53 -2.00 13.30
CA PHE A 12 -13.22 -1.10 12.21
C PHE A 12 -14.54 -0.43 11.77
N CYS A 13 -14.63 0.88 11.97
CA CYS A 13 -15.74 1.68 11.47
C CYS A 13 -15.25 2.43 10.22
N SER A 14 -15.85 2.11 9.08
CA SER A 14 -15.68 2.85 7.85
C SER A 14 -16.00 4.33 8.06
N GLN A 15 -15.15 5.22 7.53
CA GLN A 15 -15.37 6.68 7.57
C GLN A 15 -16.25 7.18 6.40
N PHE A 16 -16.76 6.26 5.57
CA PHE A 16 -17.57 6.60 4.40
C PHE A 16 -19.02 6.96 4.76
N LEU A 17 -19.57 7.92 4.01
CA LEU A 17 -21.02 8.16 3.99
C LEU A 17 -21.75 6.96 3.36
N PRO A 18 -23.07 6.78 3.59
CA PRO A 18 -23.82 5.65 3.04
C PRO A 18 -23.69 5.49 1.52
N GLU A 19 -23.71 6.61 0.78
CA GLU A 19 -23.57 6.61 -0.68
C GLU A 19 -22.16 6.21 -1.11
N GLU A 20 -21.15 6.71 -0.39
CA GLU A 20 -19.74 6.34 -0.64
C GLU A 20 -19.50 4.85 -0.34
N GLN A 21 -20.08 4.33 0.76
CA GLN A 21 -19.98 2.92 1.10
C GLN A 21 -20.66 2.05 0.04
N ALA A 22 -21.79 2.47 -0.52
CA ALA A 22 -22.44 1.77 -1.62
C ALA A 22 -21.56 1.70 -2.88
N GLU A 23 -20.78 2.74 -3.19
CA GLU A 23 -19.80 2.69 -4.29
C GLU A 23 -18.66 1.69 -4.00
N ILE A 24 -18.16 1.69 -2.76
CA ILE A 24 -17.12 0.75 -2.32
C ILE A 24 -17.61 -0.69 -2.41
N ASP A 25 -18.83 -0.97 -1.94
CA ASP A 25 -19.43 -2.30 -1.98
C ASP A 25 -19.66 -2.76 -3.44
N ARG A 26 -20.17 -1.87 -4.31
CA ARG A 26 -20.32 -2.19 -5.74
C ARG A 26 -19.01 -2.51 -6.43
N LEU A 27 -17.94 -1.77 -6.10
CA LEU A 27 -16.61 -2.06 -6.63
C LEU A 27 -16.09 -3.41 -6.13
N PHE A 28 -16.30 -3.73 -4.85
CA PHE A 28 -15.93 -5.02 -4.29
C PHE A 28 -16.67 -6.19 -4.97
N ASP A 29 -17.97 -6.03 -5.21
CA ASP A 29 -18.78 -7.03 -5.90
C ASP A 29 -18.28 -7.27 -7.33
N ALA A 30 -17.92 -6.19 -8.05
CA ALA A 30 -17.34 -6.29 -9.38
C ALA A 30 -16.00 -7.05 -9.39
N LEU A 31 -15.15 -6.82 -8.39
CA LEU A 31 -13.86 -7.51 -8.22
C LEU A 31 -14.03 -8.98 -7.79
N SER A 32 -15.06 -9.28 -7.00
CA SER A 32 -15.31 -10.62 -6.46
C SER A 32 -16.08 -11.52 -7.42
N SER A 33 -16.70 -10.95 -8.46
CA SER A 33 -17.51 -11.65 -9.46
C SER A 33 -16.70 -12.38 -10.54
N ASP A 34 -15.37 -12.49 -10.42
CA ASP A 34 -14.53 -13.18 -11.42
C ASP A 34 -14.86 -14.67 -11.49
N LYS A 35 -15.69 -15.04 -12.47
CA LYS A 35 -16.21 -16.39 -12.73
C LYS A 35 -15.14 -17.42 -13.08
N ASN A 36 -13.89 -16.99 -13.25
CA ASN A 36 -12.78 -17.85 -13.66
C ASN A 36 -12.06 -18.56 -12.51
N SER A 37 -12.49 -18.35 -11.26
CA SER A 37 -11.96 -19.05 -10.09
C SER A 37 -13.04 -19.89 -9.41
N PRO A 38 -13.06 -21.22 -9.59
CA PRO A 38 -14.06 -22.08 -8.95
C PRO A 38 -13.92 -22.17 -7.42
N ASN A 39 -12.89 -21.56 -6.82
CA ASN A 39 -12.56 -21.69 -5.39
C ASN A 39 -12.57 -20.36 -4.60
N VAL A 40 -12.87 -19.22 -5.23
CA VAL A 40 -12.97 -17.96 -4.50
C VAL A 40 -14.40 -17.82 -4.00
N SER A 41 -14.59 -17.97 -2.69
CA SER A 41 -15.89 -17.66 -2.06
C SER A 41 -16.27 -16.22 -2.41
N SER A 42 -17.57 -15.92 -2.53
CA SER A 42 -18.16 -14.62 -2.88
C SER A 42 -17.85 -13.47 -1.89
N LYS A 43 -16.81 -13.61 -1.07
CA LYS A 43 -16.42 -12.72 0.03
C LYS A 43 -14.97 -12.23 -0.09
N SER A 44 -14.29 -12.48 -1.21
CA SER A 44 -12.92 -12.02 -1.44
C SER A 44 -12.58 -11.95 -2.92
N PHE A 45 -11.52 -11.20 -3.29
CA PHE A 45 -11.00 -11.17 -4.65
C PHE A 45 -9.49 -11.44 -4.72
N SER A 46 -9.04 -11.90 -5.90
CA SER A 46 -7.64 -12.25 -6.18
C SER A 46 -6.88 -11.10 -6.86
N LEU A 47 -5.54 -11.17 -6.88
CA LEU A 47 -4.70 -10.21 -7.62
C LEU A 47 -5.10 -10.15 -9.10
N LYS A 48 -5.41 -11.30 -9.70
CA LYS A 48 -5.80 -11.40 -11.11
C LYS A 48 -7.10 -10.64 -11.38
N ALA A 49 -8.08 -10.74 -10.47
CA ALA A 49 -9.33 -10.00 -10.60
C ALA A 49 -9.09 -8.48 -10.54
N LEU A 50 -8.21 -8.01 -9.64
CA LEU A 50 -7.83 -6.60 -9.57
C LEU A 50 -7.08 -6.13 -10.82
N GLN A 51 -6.13 -6.93 -11.32
CA GLN A 51 -5.41 -6.64 -12.57
C GLN A 51 -6.36 -6.54 -13.76
N ASN A 52 -7.29 -7.48 -13.90
CA ASN A 52 -8.30 -7.47 -14.96
C ASN A 52 -9.21 -6.24 -14.89
N HIS A 53 -9.60 -5.83 -13.67
CA HIS A 53 -10.49 -4.68 -13.48
C HIS A 53 -9.77 -3.35 -13.74
N VAL A 54 -8.52 -3.21 -13.31
CA VAL A 54 -7.73 -1.99 -13.50
C VAL A 54 -7.24 -1.85 -14.94
N GLY A 55 -6.94 -2.97 -15.61
CA GLY A 55 -6.38 -2.99 -16.95
C GLY A 55 -5.10 -2.16 -17.04
N GLU A 56 -4.98 -1.35 -18.10
CA GLU A 56 -3.80 -0.52 -18.36
C GLU A 56 -3.79 0.81 -17.58
N ALA A 57 -4.74 1.04 -16.67
CA ALA A 57 -4.83 2.32 -15.97
C ALA A 57 -3.72 2.52 -14.92
N LEU A 58 -3.12 1.44 -14.41
CA LEU A 58 -1.99 1.47 -13.48
C LEU A 58 -0.92 0.44 -13.87
N PRO A 59 0.37 0.72 -13.63
CA PRO A 59 1.43 -0.26 -13.85
C PRO A 59 1.25 -1.53 -12.99
N PRO A 60 1.59 -2.73 -13.50
CA PRO A 60 1.42 -4.00 -12.79
C PRO A 60 2.06 -4.03 -11.40
N GLU A 61 3.21 -3.40 -11.23
CA GLU A 61 3.95 -3.33 -9.96
C GLU A 61 3.18 -2.55 -8.89
N MET A 62 2.46 -1.50 -9.28
CA MET A 62 1.64 -0.71 -8.37
C MET A 62 0.34 -1.42 -8.01
N VAL A 63 -0.28 -2.10 -8.99
CA VAL A 63 -1.46 -2.96 -8.73
C VAL A 63 -1.12 -4.06 -7.74
N THR A 64 0.03 -4.72 -7.93
CA THR A 64 0.51 -5.78 -7.03
C THR A 64 0.75 -5.25 -5.62
N ARG A 65 1.37 -4.08 -5.47
CA ARG A 65 1.58 -3.45 -4.16
C ARG A 65 0.29 -3.06 -3.46
N LEU A 66 -0.67 -2.51 -4.21
CA LEU A 66 -1.97 -2.15 -3.66
C LEU A 66 -2.68 -3.41 -3.13
N TYR A 67 -2.73 -4.47 -3.94
CA TYR A 67 -3.29 -5.76 -3.53
C TYR A 67 -2.61 -6.33 -2.28
N ASP A 68 -1.27 -6.35 -2.28
CA ASP A 68 -0.47 -6.80 -1.14
C ASP A 68 -0.74 -5.98 0.12
N GLY A 69 -0.84 -4.66 -0.02
CA GLY A 69 -1.16 -3.75 1.07
C GLY A 69 -2.52 -4.08 1.70
N MET A 70 -3.53 -4.35 0.87
CA MET A 70 -4.89 -4.67 1.31
C MET A 70 -4.96 -6.01 2.05
N ARG A 71 -4.41 -7.09 1.49
CA ARG A 71 -4.44 -8.42 2.13
C ARG A 71 -3.61 -8.52 3.42
N ARG A 72 -2.71 -7.56 3.64
CA ARG A 72 -1.89 -7.43 4.86
C ARG A 72 -2.59 -6.64 5.97
N VAL A 73 -3.79 -6.11 5.75
CA VAL A 73 -4.56 -5.45 6.82
C VAL A 73 -5.03 -6.52 7.80
N ASP A 74 -4.53 -6.43 9.04
CA ASP A 74 -5.03 -7.23 10.15
C ASP A 74 -6.09 -6.45 10.92
N LEU A 75 -7.34 -6.86 10.73
CA LEU A 75 -8.50 -6.25 11.38
C LEU A 75 -8.70 -6.71 12.82
N THR A 76 -8.06 -7.82 13.21
CA THR A 76 -8.29 -8.48 14.51
C THR A 76 -7.11 -8.37 15.46
N GLY A 77 -5.94 -7.93 14.97
CA GLY A 77 -4.68 -7.90 15.72
C GLY A 77 -4.16 -9.30 16.08
N LYS A 78 -4.64 -10.34 15.40
CA LYS A 78 -4.36 -11.76 15.69
C LYS A 78 -3.88 -12.52 14.46
N ALA A 79 -3.80 -11.87 13.30
CA ALA A 79 -3.41 -12.55 12.07
C ALA A 79 -1.94 -12.97 12.17
N LYS A 80 -1.64 -14.23 11.87
CA LYS A 80 -0.26 -14.75 11.85
C LYS A 80 0.47 -14.46 10.54
N GLY A 81 -0.18 -13.73 9.62
CA GLY A 81 0.34 -13.39 8.31
C GLY A 81 -0.75 -12.82 7.39
N PRO A 82 -0.38 -12.42 6.17
CA PRO A 82 -1.33 -11.90 5.18
C PRO A 82 -2.38 -12.94 4.81
N SER A 83 -3.59 -12.49 4.48
CA SER A 83 -4.61 -13.37 3.90
C SER A 83 -4.23 -13.82 2.49
N GLU A 84 -4.80 -14.96 2.05
CA GLU A 84 -4.60 -15.46 0.68
C GLU A 84 -5.18 -14.49 -0.36
N ASN A 85 -6.40 -14.01 -0.10
CA ASN A 85 -7.15 -13.07 -0.91
C ASN A 85 -7.58 -11.85 -0.08
N VAL A 86 -8.02 -10.78 -0.74
CA VAL A 86 -8.52 -9.58 -0.06
C VAL A 86 -9.99 -9.78 0.29
N SER A 87 -10.34 -9.78 1.58
CA SER A 87 -11.74 -9.84 2.03
C SER A 87 -12.45 -8.49 1.87
N GLN A 88 -13.79 -8.49 1.97
CA GLN A 88 -14.58 -7.25 1.93
C GLN A 88 -14.18 -6.28 3.04
N GLU A 89 -13.96 -6.80 4.25
CA GLU A 89 -13.58 -5.97 5.39
C GLU A 89 -12.18 -5.37 5.21
N GLN A 90 -11.22 -6.16 4.69
CA GLN A 90 -9.89 -5.67 4.39
C GLN A 90 -9.91 -4.62 3.28
N PHE A 91 -10.72 -4.83 2.25
CA PHE A 91 -10.92 -3.88 1.17
C PHE A 91 -11.50 -2.57 1.69
N THR A 92 -12.64 -2.61 2.38
CA THR A 92 -13.29 -1.42 2.94
C THR A 92 -12.38 -0.68 3.91
N ALA A 93 -11.64 -1.41 4.77
CA ALA A 93 -10.68 -0.79 5.67
C ALA A 93 -9.54 -0.08 4.95
N SER A 94 -8.98 -0.74 3.95
CA SER A 94 -7.92 -0.16 3.13
C SER A 94 -8.39 1.08 2.39
N MET A 95 -9.57 1.03 1.77
CA MET A 95 -10.15 2.16 1.05
C MET A 95 -10.45 3.34 1.98
N SER A 96 -10.99 3.07 3.18
CA SER A 96 -11.24 4.11 4.18
C SER A 96 -9.93 4.79 4.60
N HIS A 97 -8.89 4.03 4.92
CA HIS A 97 -7.58 4.60 5.29
C HIS A 97 -6.94 5.40 4.13
N LEU A 98 -7.00 4.88 2.90
CA LEU A 98 -6.39 5.54 1.74
C LEU A 98 -7.13 6.82 1.34
N LEU A 99 -8.46 6.80 1.30
CA LEU A 99 -9.26 7.90 0.76
C LEU A 99 -9.64 8.94 1.82
N LYS A 100 -10.04 8.49 3.01
CA LYS A 100 -10.56 9.35 4.08
C LYS A 100 -9.60 9.49 5.26
N GLY A 101 -8.63 8.57 5.37
CA GLY A 101 -7.78 8.51 6.53
C GLY A 101 -6.85 9.72 6.72
N ASN A 102 -6.43 9.90 7.97
CA ASN A 102 -5.43 10.89 8.36
C ASN A 102 -4.01 10.44 7.91
N SER A 103 -2.98 11.23 8.25
CA SER A 103 -1.60 10.92 7.86
C SER A 103 -1.08 9.60 8.45
N GLU A 104 -1.47 9.25 9.67
CA GLU A 104 -1.07 8.01 10.34
C GLU A 104 -1.70 6.79 9.65
N GLU A 105 -3.01 6.81 9.42
CA GLU A 105 -3.76 5.75 8.73
C GLU A 105 -3.24 5.53 7.30
N LYS A 106 -2.99 6.62 6.57
CA LYS A 106 -2.36 6.56 5.24
C LYS A 106 -0.96 5.98 5.30
N SER A 107 -0.13 6.43 6.25
CA SER A 107 1.23 5.92 6.42
C SER A 107 1.27 4.42 6.69
N LEU A 108 0.31 3.90 7.47
CA LEU A 108 0.17 2.47 7.74
C LEU A 108 -0.06 1.68 6.45
N MET A 109 -0.96 2.17 5.58
CA MET A 109 -1.24 1.54 4.30
C MET A 109 -0.02 1.56 3.38
N ILE A 110 0.68 2.69 3.30
CA ILE A 110 1.91 2.81 2.52
C ILE A 110 2.98 1.83 3.03
N MET A 111 3.16 1.68 4.34
CA MET A 111 4.10 0.71 4.90
C MET A 111 3.75 -0.74 4.52
N LYS A 112 2.46 -1.10 4.51
CA LYS A 112 1.99 -2.42 4.06
C LYS A 112 2.22 -2.65 2.57
N MET A 113 2.23 -1.60 1.75
CA MET A 113 2.57 -1.66 0.32
C MET A 113 4.09 -1.80 0.08
N ILE A 114 4.93 -1.28 0.98
CA ILE A 114 6.39 -1.33 0.84
C ILE A 114 6.97 -2.66 1.32
N SER A 115 6.56 -3.13 2.49
CA SER A 115 7.17 -4.30 3.15
C SER A 115 6.17 -5.44 3.37
N ALA A 116 6.63 -6.65 3.09
CA ALA A 116 5.88 -7.88 3.39
C ALA A 116 6.03 -8.32 4.84
N THR A 117 7.11 -7.91 5.51
CA THR A 117 7.38 -8.25 6.90
C THR A 117 6.95 -7.12 7.82
N GLU A 118 6.35 -7.48 8.94
CA GLU A 118 6.18 -6.56 10.05
C GLU A 118 7.56 -6.21 10.61
N GLY A 119 7.92 -4.93 10.61
CA GLY A 119 9.22 -4.47 11.12
C GLY A 119 9.82 -3.29 10.37
N PRO A 120 11.09 -2.96 10.67
CA PRO A 120 11.80 -1.86 10.03
C PRO A 120 11.91 -2.08 8.52
N VAL A 121 11.55 -1.04 7.77
CA VAL A 121 11.65 -1.03 6.30
C VAL A 121 13.04 -0.55 5.89
N LYS A 122 13.66 -1.22 4.93
CA LYS A 122 15.00 -0.86 4.44
C LYS A 122 14.91 0.36 3.53
N ALA A 123 15.92 1.23 3.58
CA ALA A 123 15.98 2.41 2.72
C ALA A 123 15.80 2.10 1.23
N ARG A 124 16.37 0.97 0.75
CA ARG A 124 16.20 0.50 -0.64
C ARG A 124 14.76 0.15 -1.02
N GLU A 125 13.96 -0.33 -0.07
CA GLU A 125 12.55 -0.68 -0.30
C GLU A 125 11.71 0.59 -0.39
N VAL A 126 11.99 1.57 0.47
CA VAL A 126 11.41 2.92 0.39
C VAL A 126 11.76 3.56 -0.94
N GLN A 127 13.04 3.51 -1.35
CA GLN A 127 13.49 4.06 -2.62
C GLN A 127 12.74 3.44 -3.80
N LYS A 128 12.71 2.09 -3.86
CA LYS A 128 12.04 1.39 -4.95
C LYS A 128 10.53 1.70 -4.99
N PHE A 129 9.89 1.83 -3.83
CA PHE A 129 8.50 2.26 -3.76
C PHE A 129 8.30 3.68 -4.29
N THR A 130 9.17 4.62 -3.93
CA THR A 130 9.09 6.00 -4.43
C THR A 130 9.27 6.07 -5.94
N GLU A 131 10.23 5.33 -6.50
CA GLU A 131 10.42 5.22 -7.95
C GLU A 131 9.16 4.69 -8.64
N ASP A 132 8.59 3.60 -8.13
CA ASP A 132 7.41 2.98 -8.73
C ASP A 132 6.16 3.86 -8.55
N LEU A 133 6.06 4.62 -7.46
CA LEU A 133 5.00 5.61 -7.24
C LEU A 133 5.08 6.77 -8.23
N VAL A 134 6.26 7.37 -8.39
CA VAL A 134 6.48 8.46 -9.36
C VAL A 134 6.20 7.97 -10.78
N GLY A 135 6.71 6.79 -11.14
CA GLY A 135 6.43 6.16 -12.43
C GLY A 135 4.93 5.94 -12.65
N SER A 136 4.20 5.48 -11.62
CA SER A 136 2.76 5.28 -11.70
C SER A 136 1.97 6.57 -11.89
N VAL A 137 2.38 7.68 -11.25
CA VAL A 137 1.72 8.99 -11.45
C VAL A 137 1.89 9.45 -12.89
N VAL A 138 3.11 9.35 -13.45
CA VAL A 138 3.37 9.70 -14.85
C VAL A 138 2.54 8.81 -15.79
N HIS A 139 2.48 7.51 -15.52
CA HIS A 139 1.67 6.56 -16.27
C HIS A 139 0.20 6.93 -16.28
N VAL A 140 -0.41 7.17 -15.10
CA VAL A 140 -1.84 7.50 -14.95
C VAL A 140 -2.18 8.80 -15.68
N LEU A 141 -1.36 9.84 -15.52
CA LEU A 141 -1.59 11.13 -16.19
C LEU A 141 -1.52 11.00 -17.72
N SER A 142 -0.60 10.16 -18.21
CA SER A 142 -0.48 9.86 -19.64
C SER A 142 -1.68 9.07 -20.15
N HIS A 143 -2.04 7.99 -19.43
CA HIS A 143 -3.17 7.12 -19.76
C HIS A 143 -4.50 7.89 -19.82
N ARG A 144 -4.71 8.82 -18.88
CA ARG A 144 -5.91 9.68 -18.83
C ARG A 144 -5.85 10.90 -19.75
N GLN A 145 -4.76 11.09 -20.51
CA GLN A 145 -4.54 12.23 -21.39
C GLN A 145 -4.57 13.59 -20.66
N GLU A 146 -4.23 13.62 -19.38
CA GLU A 146 -4.27 14.82 -18.54
C GLU A 146 -3.01 15.70 -18.70
N LEU A 147 -2.01 15.22 -19.43
CA LEU A 147 -0.76 15.94 -19.67
C LEU A 147 -0.89 17.13 -20.66
N ARG A 148 -2.07 17.36 -21.26
CA ARG A 148 -2.44 18.57 -22.06
C ARG A 148 -1.31 19.15 -22.93
N GLY A 149 -0.61 18.31 -23.70
CA GLY A 149 0.45 18.74 -24.60
C GLY A 149 1.88 18.71 -24.04
N TRP A 150 2.08 18.27 -22.80
CA TRP A 150 3.37 17.74 -22.33
C TRP A 150 3.64 16.41 -23.00
N THR A 151 3.99 16.43 -24.29
CA THR A 151 4.62 15.31 -24.96
C THR A 151 6.06 15.26 -24.49
N GLY A 152 6.35 14.46 -23.47
CA GLY A 152 7.72 14.23 -23.03
C GLY A 152 8.57 13.89 -24.26
N LYS A 153 9.62 14.67 -24.55
CA LYS A 153 10.62 14.24 -25.53
C LYS A 153 11.07 12.85 -25.10
N GLU A 154 10.83 11.85 -25.94
CA GLU A 154 11.36 10.50 -25.78
C GLU A 154 12.89 10.60 -25.79
N ALA A 155 13.46 10.89 -24.62
CA ALA A 155 14.82 10.50 -24.33
C ALA A 155 14.79 8.97 -24.16
N PRO A 156 15.80 8.25 -24.64
CA PRO A 156 15.85 6.80 -24.47
C PRO A 156 15.75 6.46 -22.96
N GLY A 157 14.62 5.86 -22.55
CA GLY A 157 14.42 5.31 -21.21
C GLY A 157 13.57 6.17 -20.25
N PRO A 158 12.47 5.62 -19.69
CA PRO A 158 11.72 6.20 -18.57
C PRO A 158 12.50 6.22 -17.24
N ALA A 159 13.55 5.39 -17.11
CA ALA A 159 14.23 5.13 -15.85
C ALA A 159 15.00 6.32 -15.26
N PRO A 160 15.79 7.11 -16.02
CA PRO A 160 16.68 8.11 -15.41
C PRO A 160 15.94 9.27 -14.73
N ARG A 161 14.83 9.75 -15.30
CA ARG A 161 14.09 10.91 -14.77
C ARG A 161 13.23 10.55 -13.57
N VAL A 162 12.58 9.39 -13.61
CA VAL A 162 11.80 8.85 -12.49
C VAL A 162 12.71 8.64 -11.28
N GLN A 163 13.91 8.09 -11.49
CA GLN A 163 14.90 7.89 -10.42
C GLN A 163 15.39 9.21 -9.83
N VAL A 164 15.69 10.22 -10.65
CA VAL A 164 16.12 11.54 -10.13
C VAL A 164 15.01 12.19 -9.31
N LEU A 165 13.77 12.19 -9.80
CA LEU A 165 12.65 12.77 -9.05
C LEU A 165 12.37 11.99 -7.76
N ALA A 166 12.45 10.66 -7.80
CA ALA A 166 12.33 9.83 -6.62
C ALA A 166 13.43 10.12 -5.59
N ALA A 167 14.68 10.26 -6.03
CA ALA A 167 15.80 10.64 -5.17
C ALA A 167 15.61 12.01 -4.52
N GLN A 168 15.09 12.99 -5.27
CA GLN A 168 14.78 14.32 -4.75
C GLN A 168 13.66 14.27 -3.71
N LEU A 169 12.59 13.50 -3.95
CA LEU A 169 11.52 13.33 -2.96
C LEU A 169 12.03 12.64 -1.68
N LEU A 170 12.92 11.66 -1.85
CA LEU A 170 13.54 10.96 -0.72
C LEU A 170 14.48 11.85 0.09
N SER A 171 15.18 12.81 -0.52
CA SER A 171 16.06 13.72 0.22
C SER A 171 15.30 14.65 1.18
N GLU A 172 14.03 14.93 0.89
CA GLU A 172 13.14 15.68 1.80
C GLU A 172 12.67 14.84 3.00
N VAL A 173 12.70 13.52 2.87
CA VAL A 173 12.41 12.61 3.97
C VAL A 173 13.64 12.50 4.84
N LYS A 174 13.59 13.10 6.04
CA LYS A 174 14.58 12.83 7.09
C LYS A 174 14.45 11.38 7.55
N LEU A 175 15.11 10.46 6.85
CA LEU A 175 15.36 9.12 7.34
C LEU A 175 16.30 9.27 8.55
N GLN A 176 15.73 9.41 9.75
CA GLN A 176 16.53 9.39 10.97
C GLN A 176 17.08 7.99 11.16
N GLY A 177 18.21 7.69 10.50
CA GLY A 177 19.09 6.59 10.84
C GLY A 177 19.82 6.91 12.14
N LYS A 178 19.08 7.13 13.23
CA LYS A 178 19.67 7.09 14.55
C LYS A 178 19.74 5.61 14.92
N GLY A 179 20.94 5.06 14.83
CA GLY A 179 21.29 3.92 15.68
C GLY A 179 20.79 4.24 17.07
N PHE A 180 19.88 3.41 17.57
CA PHE A 180 19.35 3.53 18.91
C PHE A 180 20.51 3.28 19.86
N TRP A 181 21.11 4.36 20.38
CA TRP A 181 21.94 4.29 21.56
C TRP A 181 21.01 3.95 22.72
N GLY A 182 20.87 2.66 23.02
CA GLY A 182 20.31 2.23 24.28
C GLY A 182 21.26 2.64 25.42
N PRO A 183 20.75 3.05 26.58
CA PRO A 183 21.57 3.34 27.74
C PRO A 183 22.06 2.01 28.35
N SER A 184 23.16 1.48 27.83
CA SER A 184 24.16 0.71 28.59
C SER A 184 25.29 0.32 27.65
N GLY A 185 26.50 0.77 27.99
CA GLY A 185 27.69 0.60 27.19
C GLY A 185 28.04 -0.87 26.97
N TRP A 186 28.02 -1.29 25.71
CA TRP A 186 28.83 -2.39 25.21
C TRP A 186 29.43 -1.95 23.88
N THR A 187 30.75 -1.76 23.86
CA THR A 187 31.54 -1.54 22.65
C THR A 187 31.76 -2.88 21.96
N MET A 188 31.28 -3.05 20.72
CA MET A 188 31.80 -4.09 19.83
C MET A 188 32.86 -3.46 18.93
N THR A 189 34.11 -3.85 19.18
CA THR A 189 35.23 -3.63 18.28
C THR A 189 35.05 -4.52 17.05
N VAL A 190 35.03 -3.92 15.86
CA VAL A 190 35.18 -4.66 14.60
C VAL A 190 36.68 -4.83 14.36
N THR A 191 37.18 -6.05 14.49
CA THR A 191 38.44 -6.48 13.89
C THR A 191 38.12 -7.11 12.54
N GLU A 192 38.53 -6.46 11.45
CA GLU A 192 38.60 -7.06 10.11
C GLU A 192 39.71 -8.11 10.06
N PRO A 193 39.55 -9.09 9.16
CA PRO A 193 40.52 -9.19 8.06
C PRO A 193 39.89 -8.97 6.68
#